data_AF-A0A534KEM2-F1
#
_entry.id   AF-A0A534KEM2-F1
#
_cell.length_a   1.000
_cell.length_b   1.000
_cell.length_c   1.000
_cell.angle_alpha   90.00
_cell.angle_beta   90.00
_cell.angle_gamma   90.00
#
_symmetry.space_group_name_H-M   'P 1'
#
loop_
_entity.id
_entity.type
_entity.pdbx_description
1 polymer ?
#
loop_
_entity_poly.entity_id
_entity_poly.type
_entity_poly.pdbx_seq_one_letter_code
_entity_poly.pdbx_strand_id
1 'polypeptide(L)'
;MSKTHVEVERWTAERLTAEASRRGKTAYALANELLEAALRLCADGGSPAEILPAWKTMRVSKDVGGMPLLPRTLIGKMVDRLFETDPDWLGKEWFQAGRQLGDVLRVMYPTIEDLQVGAERLLPLVAERLIDVRRAGDEKGRSRIRIRVETDLTPATSAAGERFITGMLSAYPFRPTEVHVAEGAIEIVGVYEGRQPSKPHAEPEEAAAEPRESGAHHA
;
A
#
# COMPACT_ATOMS: atom_id res chain seq x y z
N MET A 1 -22.04 19.86 29.73
CA MET A 1 -22.16 18.81 28.69
C MET A 1 -22.55 17.50 29.36
N SER A 2 -23.60 16.84 28.87
CA SER A 2 -24.01 15.52 29.35
C SER A 2 -23.01 14.48 28.86
N LYS A 3 -22.66 13.52 29.74
CA LYS A 3 -21.85 12.36 29.35
C LYS A 3 -22.79 11.30 28.76
N THR A 4 -22.41 10.74 27.64
CA THR A 4 -23.13 9.64 26.97
C THR A 4 -22.23 8.41 26.98
N HIS A 5 -22.82 7.24 27.24
CA HIS A 5 -22.08 5.97 27.20
C HIS A 5 -22.05 5.43 25.77
N VAL A 6 -20.85 5.11 25.28
CA VAL A 6 -20.62 4.44 24.00
C VAL A 6 -19.86 3.16 24.29
N GLU A 7 -20.41 2.04 23.85
CA GLU A 7 -19.77 0.73 24.00
C GLU A 7 -18.75 0.51 22.88
N VAL A 8 -17.58 0.04 23.26
CA VAL A 8 -16.48 -0.29 22.34
C VAL A 8 -15.79 -1.55 22.84
N GLU A 9 -15.15 -2.26 21.92
CA GLU A 9 -14.29 -3.39 22.28
C GLU A 9 -13.24 -3.00 23.32
N ARG A 10 -12.98 -3.90 24.27
CA ARG A 10 -12.04 -3.67 25.37
C ARG A 10 -10.66 -3.26 24.87
N TRP A 11 -10.15 -3.98 23.88
CA TRP A 11 -8.85 -3.71 23.25
C TRP A 11 -8.79 -2.29 22.66
N THR A 12 -9.88 -1.82 22.04
CA THR A 12 -9.97 -0.47 21.46
C THR A 12 -9.91 0.59 22.56
N ALA A 13 -10.62 0.39 23.68
CA ALA A 13 -10.59 1.29 24.82
C ALA A 13 -9.19 1.37 25.47
N GLU A 14 -8.52 0.23 25.61
CA GLU A 14 -7.17 0.15 26.18
C GLU A 14 -6.16 0.91 25.31
N ARG A 15 -6.19 0.73 23.98
CA ARG A 15 -5.34 1.49 23.05
C ARG A 15 -5.62 2.97 23.07
N LEU A 16 -6.89 3.37 23.08
CA LEU A 16 -7.28 4.77 23.14
C LEU A 16 -6.69 5.43 24.39
N THR A 17 -6.76 4.73 25.53
CA THR A 17 -6.24 5.22 26.81
C THR A 17 -4.72 5.34 26.80
N ALA A 18 -4.02 4.33 26.26
CA ALA A 18 -2.57 4.38 26.09
C ALA A 18 -2.13 5.55 25.18
N GLU A 19 -2.80 5.73 24.04
CA GLU A 19 -2.49 6.80 23.09
C GLU A 19 -2.83 8.19 23.64
N ALA A 20 -3.94 8.33 24.37
CA ALA A 20 -4.29 9.56 25.06
C ALA A 20 -3.21 9.94 26.07
N SER A 21 -2.75 8.97 26.87
CA SER A 21 -1.70 9.17 27.87
C SER A 21 -0.39 9.61 27.23
N ARG A 22 0.01 8.98 26.11
CA ARG A 22 1.19 9.36 25.33
C ARG A 22 1.12 10.80 24.79
N ARG A 23 -0.09 11.29 24.54
CA ARG A 23 -0.35 12.67 24.07
C ARG A 23 -0.66 13.67 25.19
N GLY A 24 -0.58 13.26 26.46
CA GLY A 24 -0.95 14.13 27.60
C GLY A 24 -2.43 14.52 27.62
N LYS A 25 -3.31 13.68 27.07
CA LYS A 25 -4.77 13.89 26.99
C LYS A 25 -5.50 12.84 27.84
N THR A 26 -6.73 13.16 28.24
CA THR A 26 -7.64 12.14 28.80
C THR A 26 -8.22 11.29 27.67
N ALA A 27 -8.60 10.04 27.98
CA ALA A 27 -9.28 9.18 27.01
C ALA A 27 -10.57 9.84 26.47
N TYR A 28 -11.30 10.57 27.32
CA TYR A 28 -12.46 11.36 26.92
C TYR A 28 -12.12 12.44 25.88
N ALA A 29 -11.07 13.23 26.10
CA ALA A 29 -10.68 14.29 25.18
C ALA A 29 -10.26 13.73 23.81
N LEU A 30 -9.44 12.67 23.80
CA LEU A 30 -9.01 12.03 22.57
C LEU A 30 -10.18 11.33 21.84
N ALA A 31 -11.10 10.69 22.58
CA ALA A 31 -12.29 10.07 21.99
C ALA A 31 -13.13 11.09 21.21
N ASN A 32 -13.43 12.23 21.82
CA ASN A 32 -14.25 13.27 21.18
C ASN A 32 -13.56 13.84 19.94
N GLU A 33 -12.25 14.08 20.00
CA GLU A 33 -11.48 14.55 18.84
C GLU A 33 -11.52 13.56 17.67
N LEU A 34 -11.34 12.27 17.94
CA LEU A 34 -11.38 11.23 16.92
C LEU A 34 -12.79 11.04 16.34
N LEU A 35 -13.81 11.02 17.20
CA LEU A 35 -15.20 10.90 16.78
C LEU A 35 -15.63 12.10 15.96
N GLU A 36 -15.27 13.32 16.36
CA GLU A 36 -15.61 14.53 15.61
C GLU A 36 -14.94 14.54 14.22
N ALA A 37 -13.67 14.14 14.12
CA ALA A 37 -12.99 14.01 12.84
C ALA A 37 -13.66 12.97 11.93
N ALA A 38 -13.99 11.80 12.47
CA ALA A 38 -14.65 10.74 11.71
C ALA A 38 -16.07 11.16 11.28
N LEU A 39 -16.84 11.80 12.15
CA LEU A 39 -18.19 12.26 11.85
C LEU A 39 -18.22 13.37 10.78
N ARG A 40 -17.24 14.28 10.79
CA ARG A 40 -17.09 15.29 9.72
C ARG A 40 -16.82 14.63 8.37
N LEU A 41 -15.91 13.65 8.33
CA LEU A 41 -15.65 12.88 7.11
C LEU A 41 -16.93 12.18 6.61
N CYS A 42 -17.69 11.55 7.51
CA CYS A 42 -18.96 10.91 7.15
C CYS A 42 -19.98 11.92 6.61
N ALA A 43 -20.04 13.13 7.18
CA ALA A 43 -20.96 14.18 6.73
C ALA A 43 -20.65 14.64 5.30
N ASP A 44 -19.38 14.59 4.89
CA ASP A 44 -18.93 14.89 3.53
C ASP A 44 -19.05 13.70 2.56
N GLY A 45 -19.69 12.60 2.99
CA GLY A 45 -19.91 11.40 2.19
C GLY A 45 -18.75 10.40 2.16
N GLY A 46 -17.70 10.65 2.96
CA GLY A 46 -16.56 9.74 3.12
C GLY A 46 -16.82 8.63 4.14
N SER A 47 -15.88 7.69 4.24
CA SER A 47 -15.91 6.58 5.19
C SER A 47 -14.73 6.65 6.15
N PRO A 48 -14.90 6.38 7.47
CA PRO A 48 -13.79 6.31 8.41
C PRO A 48 -12.69 5.31 8.01
N ALA A 49 -13.02 4.29 7.21
CA ALA A 49 -12.06 3.35 6.67
C ALA A 49 -11.05 4.00 5.70
N GLU A 50 -11.37 5.16 5.13
CA GLU A 50 -10.54 5.90 4.17
C GLU A 50 -9.48 6.78 4.85
N ILE A 51 -9.63 7.07 6.16
CA ILE A 51 -8.75 7.98 6.90
C ILE A 51 -7.30 7.52 6.84
N LEU A 52 -7.05 6.26 7.19
CA LEU A 52 -5.70 5.72 7.25
C LEU A 52 -5.05 5.61 5.86
N PRO A 53 -5.73 5.08 4.82
CA PRO A 53 -5.24 5.12 3.44
C PRO A 53 -4.90 6.54 2.97
N ALA A 54 -5.82 7.50 3.12
CA ALA A 54 -5.63 8.88 2.67
C ALA A 54 -4.45 9.56 3.39
N TRP A 55 -4.34 9.36 4.71
CA TRP A 55 -3.22 9.89 5.49
C TRP A 55 -1.87 9.31 5.04
N LYS A 56 -1.81 7.99 4.79
CA LYS A 56 -0.59 7.34 4.29
C LYS A 56 -0.21 7.86 2.91
N THR A 57 -1.15 7.97 1.99
CA THR A 57 -0.90 8.52 0.64
C THR A 57 -0.37 9.95 0.71
N MET A 58 -0.95 10.80 1.57
CA MET A 58 -0.47 12.17 1.76
C MET A 58 0.95 12.22 2.36
N ARG A 59 1.27 11.34 3.31
CA ARG A 59 2.61 11.22 3.88
C ARG A 59 3.64 10.82 2.83
N VAL A 60 3.34 9.80 2.02
CA VAL A 60 4.19 9.36 0.92
C VAL A 60 4.42 10.49 -0.08
N SER A 61 3.35 11.15 -0.52
CA SER A 61 3.45 12.28 -1.44
C SER A 61 4.36 13.38 -0.89
N LYS A 62 4.26 13.70 0.40
CA LYS A 62 5.14 14.68 1.05
C LYS A 62 6.59 14.23 1.08
N ASP A 63 6.84 12.97 1.44
CA ASP A 63 8.19 12.45 1.62
C ASP A 63 8.97 12.35 0.29
N VAL A 64 8.27 12.17 -0.84
CA VAL A 64 8.87 12.20 -2.19
C VAL A 64 8.86 13.59 -2.84
N GLY A 65 8.43 14.64 -2.12
CA GLY A 65 8.31 15.99 -2.68
C GLY A 65 7.25 16.11 -3.80
N GLY A 66 6.30 15.18 -3.84
CA GLY A 66 5.23 15.15 -4.82
C GLY A 66 4.31 16.38 -4.69
N MET A 67 3.84 16.88 -5.82
CA MET A 67 2.82 17.93 -5.90
C MET A 67 1.43 17.28 -5.91
N PRO A 68 0.69 17.30 -4.79
CA PRO A 68 -0.68 16.78 -4.79
C PRO A 68 -1.56 17.62 -5.73
N LEU A 69 -2.59 16.99 -6.30
CA LEU A 69 -3.64 17.65 -7.10
C LEU A 69 -3.23 18.17 -8.48
N LEU A 70 -2.09 17.74 -9.04
CA LEU A 70 -1.78 18.02 -10.44
C LEU A 70 -2.76 17.29 -11.37
N PRO A 71 -3.45 17.99 -12.30
CA PRO A 71 -4.36 17.35 -13.24
C PRO A 71 -3.61 16.36 -14.14
N ARG A 72 -4.10 15.12 -14.20
CA ARG A 72 -3.54 14.05 -15.05
C ARG A 72 -3.34 14.51 -16.51
N THR A 73 -4.28 15.27 -17.05
CA THR A 73 -4.24 15.77 -18.44
C THR A 73 -3.12 16.78 -18.68
N LEU A 74 -2.75 17.57 -17.66
CA LEU A 74 -1.63 18.50 -17.73
C LEU A 74 -0.31 17.73 -17.73
N ILE A 75 -0.15 16.76 -16.82
CA ILE A 75 1.03 15.90 -16.75
C ILE A 75 1.24 15.18 -18.09
N GLY A 76 0.20 14.56 -18.64
CA GLY A 76 0.27 13.87 -19.94
C GLY A 76 0.78 14.78 -21.06
N LYS A 77 0.21 15.99 -21.19
CA LYS A 77 0.65 16.96 -22.21
C LYS A 77 2.10 17.41 -22.05
N MET A 78 2.58 17.56 -20.81
CA MET A 78 3.98 17.89 -20.55
C MET A 78 4.91 16.75 -20.94
N VAL A 79 4.53 15.52 -20.59
CA VAL A 79 5.27 14.30 -20.94
C VAL A 79 5.34 14.11 -22.45
N ASP A 80 4.22 14.22 -23.16
CA ASP A 80 4.17 14.05 -24.62
C ASP A 80 5.12 15.04 -25.32
N ARG A 81 5.06 16.34 -24.97
CA ARG A 81 5.95 17.36 -25.56
C ARG A 81 7.42 17.13 -25.25
N LEU A 82 7.74 16.71 -24.02
CA LEU A 82 9.12 16.53 -23.61
C LEU A 82 9.71 15.23 -24.18
N PHE A 83 8.89 14.20 -24.36
CA PHE A 83 9.29 12.96 -25.00
C PHE A 83 9.68 13.16 -26.48
N GLU A 84 9.03 14.11 -27.19
CA GLU A 84 9.42 14.49 -28.54
C GLU A 84 10.79 15.17 -28.62
N THR A 85 11.21 15.84 -27.53
CA THR A 85 12.41 16.69 -27.53
C THR A 85 13.62 16.01 -26.89
N ASP A 86 13.43 15.34 -25.75
CA ASP A 86 14.49 14.67 -24.99
C ASP A 86 13.95 13.43 -24.24
N PRO A 87 13.68 12.32 -24.95
CA PRO A 87 13.12 11.11 -24.36
C PRO A 87 14.10 10.42 -23.39
N ASP A 88 15.40 10.56 -23.61
CA ASP A 88 16.44 9.93 -22.79
C ASP A 88 16.55 10.59 -21.41
N TRP A 89 16.56 11.93 -21.37
CA TRP A 89 16.51 12.66 -20.12
C TRP A 89 15.22 12.36 -19.37
N LEU A 90 14.08 12.42 -20.06
CA LEU A 90 12.78 12.16 -19.47
C LEU A 90 12.71 10.77 -18.84
N GLY A 91 13.19 9.74 -19.55
CA GLY A 91 13.24 8.39 -19.02
C GLY A 91 14.12 8.25 -17.77
N LYS A 92 15.27 8.94 -17.73
CA LYS A 92 16.16 8.95 -16.54
C LYS A 92 15.49 9.61 -15.34
N GLU A 93 14.83 10.75 -15.53
CA GLU A 93 14.15 11.46 -14.45
C GLU A 93 12.96 10.67 -13.91
N TRP A 94 12.16 10.05 -14.79
CA TRP A 94 11.07 9.17 -14.36
C TRP A 94 11.57 7.96 -13.58
N PHE A 95 12.69 7.34 -14.02
CA PHE A 95 13.32 6.27 -13.25
C PHE A 95 13.79 6.75 -11.87
N GLN A 96 14.43 7.91 -11.78
CA GLN A 96 14.89 8.47 -10.50
C GLN A 96 13.72 8.80 -9.56
N ALA A 97 12.66 9.42 -10.07
CA ALA A 97 11.44 9.69 -9.31
C ALA A 97 10.80 8.39 -8.81
N GLY A 98 10.74 7.37 -9.68
CA GLY A 98 10.30 6.02 -9.31
C GLY A 98 11.12 5.45 -8.16
N ARG A 99 12.44 5.52 -8.25
CA ARG A 99 13.36 5.02 -7.21
C ARG A 99 13.16 5.72 -5.87
N GLN A 100 13.00 7.05 -5.87
CA GLN A 100 12.72 7.81 -4.64
C GLN A 100 11.41 7.33 -3.98
N LEU A 101 10.37 7.11 -4.78
CA LEU A 101 9.12 6.52 -4.28
C LEU A 101 9.36 5.10 -3.75
N GLY A 102 10.09 4.27 -4.48
CA GLY A 102 10.45 2.91 -4.07
C GLY A 102 11.17 2.87 -2.72
N ASP A 103 12.10 3.81 -2.48
CA ASP A 103 12.82 3.91 -1.22
C ASP A 103 11.89 4.24 -0.04
N VAL A 104 10.94 5.16 -0.23
CA VAL A 104 9.91 5.50 0.77
C VAL A 104 8.96 4.32 1.00
N LEU A 105 8.49 3.69 -0.08
CA LEU A 105 7.58 2.54 -0.02
C LEU A 105 8.23 1.36 0.69
N ARG A 106 9.52 1.09 0.47
CA ARG A 106 10.25 0.00 1.12
C ARG A 106 10.34 0.15 2.62
N VAL A 107 10.38 1.38 3.15
CA VAL A 107 10.34 1.62 4.60
C VAL A 107 9.00 1.19 5.20
N MET A 108 7.90 1.41 4.47
CA MET A 108 6.55 1.03 4.93
C MET A 108 6.18 -0.42 4.60
N TYR A 109 6.72 -0.93 3.50
CA TYR A 109 6.44 -2.22 2.89
C TYR A 109 7.77 -2.89 2.54
N PRO A 110 8.43 -3.57 3.50
CA PRO A 110 9.79 -4.09 3.33
C PRO A 110 9.95 -5.11 2.20
N THR A 111 8.89 -5.83 1.84
CA THR A 111 8.87 -6.80 0.75
C THR A 111 7.90 -6.39 -0.38
N ILE A 112 8.07 -6.97 -1.57
CA ILE A 112 7.14 -6.73 -2.69
C ILE A 112 5.75 -7.28 -2.36
N GLU A 113 5.65 -8.33 -1.55
CA GLU A 113 4.38 -8.88 -1.09
C GLU A 113 3.67 -7.92 -0.14
N ASP A 114 4.40 -7.31 0.81
CA ASP A 114 3.85 -6.27 1.67
C ASP A 114 3.37 -5.07 0.83
N LEU A 115 4.11 -4.74 -0.23
CA LEU A 115 3.75 -3.67 -1.15
C LEU A 115 2.47 -4.01 -1.91
N GLN A 116 2.29 -5.25 -2.38
CA GLN A 116 1.06 -5.69 -3.06
C GLN A 116 -0.16 -5.55 -2.12
N VAL A 117 -0.09 -6.10 -0.92
CA VAL A 117 -1.16 -6.02 0.09
C VAL A 117 -1.42 -4.57 0.50
N GLY A 118 -0.35 -3.78 0.62
CA GLY A 118 -0.41 -2.35 0.88
C GLY A 118 -1.08 -1.57 -0.24
N ALA A 119 -0.74 -1.89 -1.48
CA ALA A 119 -1.27 -1.27 -2.68
C ALA A 119 -2.77 -1.54 -2.79
N GLU A 120 -3.25 -2.76 -2.58
CA GLU A 120 -4.70 -3.06 -2.57
C GLU A 120 -5.49 -2.20 -1.56
N ARG A 121 -4.84 -1.78 -0.46
CA ARG A 121 -5.45 -0.92 0.58
C ARG A 121 -5.28 0.58 0.33
N LEU A 122 -4.31 0.99 -0.49
CA LEU A 122 -4.01 2.39 -0.82
C LEU A 122 -4.59 2.82 -2.18
N LEU A 123 -4.69 1.90 -3.14
CA LEU A 123 -5.09 2.11 -4.53
C LEU A 123 -6.57 2.47 -4.77
N PRO A 124 -7.55 2.21 -3.88
CA PRO A 124 -8.92 2.70 -4.10
C PRO A 124 -9.00 4.22 -4.29
N LEU A 125 -8.01 4.96 -3.79
CA LEU A 125 -7.89 6.42 -3.92
C LEU A 125 -7.04 6.88 -5.12
N VAL A 126 -6.34 5.97 -5.81
CA VAL A 126 -5.35 6.29 -6.87
C VAL A 126 -5.81 5.80 -8.27
N ALA A 127 -7.02 5.24 -8.36
CA ALA A 127 -7.70 4.74 -9.56
C ALA A 127 -7.24 3.36 -10.06
N GLU A 128 -8.24 2.48 -10.26
CA GLU A 128 -8.45 1.33 -11.18
C GLU A 128 -7.32 0.39 -11.62
N ARG A 129 -6.06 0.60 -11.22
CA ARG A 129 -4.92 -0.02 -11.87
C ARG A 129 -4.34 -1.10 -10.97
N LEU A 130 -4.83 -2.31 -11.21
CA LEU A 130 -4.48 -3.54 -10.49
C LEU A 130 -2.98 -3.84 -10.67
N ILE A 131 -2.17 -3.69 -9.62
CA ILE A 131 -0.84 -4.30 -9.58
C ILE A 131 -1.05 -5.80 -9.32
N ASP A 132 -1.08 -6.59 -10.39
CA ASP A 132 -1.14 -8.05 -10.27
C ASP A 132 0.27 -8.62 -10.11
N VAL A 133 0.62 -9.05 -8.90
CA VAL A 133 1.88 -9.76 -8.61
C VAL A 133 1.60 -11.25 -8.63
N ARG A 134 2.02 -11.92 -9.71
CA ARG A 134 1.98 -13.39 -9.78
C ARG A 134 3.37 -13.97 -9.61
N ARG A 135 3.51 -14.82 -8.59
CA ARG A 135 4.69 -15.69 -8.42
C ARG A 135 4.54 -16.92 -9.28
N ALA A 136 5.44 -17.11 -10.23
CA ALA A 136 5.65 -18.39 -10.90
C ALA A 136 6.94 -19.01 -10.35
N GLY A 137 6.85 -20.22 -9.81
CA GLY A 137 8.02 -20.99 -9.43
C GLY A 137 8.76 -21.46 -10.68
N ASP A 138 10.03 -21.08 -10.83
CA ASP A 138 10.98 -21.70 -11.75
C ASP A 138 11.41 -23.06 -11.16
N GLU A 139 11.60 -24.08 -12.01
CA GLU A 139 12.21 -25.39 -11.66
C GLU A 139 13.56 -25.25 -10.92
N LYS A 140 14.22 -24.08 -11.00
CA LYS A 140 15.47 -23.71 -10.31
C LYS A 140 15.27 -22.94 -9.00
N GLY A 141 14.06 -22.86 -8.45
CA GLY A 141 13.80 -22.25 -7.13
C GLY A 141 13.85 -20.72 -7.09
N ARG A 142 13.91 -20.04 -8.24
CA ARG A 142 13.82 -18.57 -8.33
C ARG A 142 12.35 -18.15 -8.45
N SER A 143 11.93 -17.22 -7.62
CA SER A 143 10.58 -16.66 -7.70
C SER A 143 10.54 -15.63 -8.84
N ARG A 144 9.85 -15.95 -9.94
CA ARG A 144 9.53 -14.94 -10.96
C ARG A 144 8.30 -14.16 -10.51
N ILE A 145 8.41 -12.84 -10.52
CA ILE A 145 7.31 -11.92 -10.26
C ILE A 145 6.96 -11.24 -11.58
N ARG A 146 5.70 -11.35 -11.98
CA ARG A 146 5.09 -10.50 -13.02
C ARG A 146 4.36 -9.37 -12.33
N ILE A 147 4.54 -8.15 -12.81
CA ILE A 147 3.80 -6.95 -12.43
C ILE A 147 3.15 -6.41 -13.69
N ARG A 148 1.83 -6.25 -13.68
CA ARG A 148 1.07 -5.63 -14.75
C ARG A 148 0.38 -4.38 -14.22
N VAL A 149 0.39 -3.30 -15.00
CA VAL A 149 -0.32 -2.06 -14.71
C VAL A 149 -1.15 -1.70 -15.93
N GLU A 150 -2.47 -1.77 -15.81
CA GLU A 150 -3.39 -1.36 -16.87
C GLU A 150 -3.47 0.17 -16.96
N THR A 151 -3.52 0.71 -18.17
CA THR A 151 -3.36 2.14 -18.40
C THR A 151 -3.90 2.61 -19.74
N ASP A 152 -4.76 3.61 -19.73
CA ASP A 152 -5.27 4.36 -20.90
C ASP A 152 -4.33 5.54 -21.29
N LEU A 153 -3.03 5.40 -21.06
CA LEU A 153 -2.04 6.46 -21.30
C LEU A 153 -1.55 6.47 -22.76
N THR A 154 -1.06 7.63 -23.21
CA THR A 154 -0.35 7.76 -24.50
C THR A 154 0.90 6.87 -24.54
N PRO A 155 1.45 6.53 -25.72
CA PRO A 155 2.70 5.78 -25.81
C PRO A 155 3.87 6.45 -25.06
N ALA A 156 4.01 7.78 -25.18
CA ALA A 156 5.04 8.54 -24.47
C ALA A 156 4.87 8.45 -22.94
N THR A 157 3.64 8.64 -22.45
CA THR A 157 3.39 8.54 -20.99
C THR A 157 3.49 7.10 -20.49
N SER A 158 3.20 6.11 -21.33
CA SER A 158 3.42 4.69 -20.99
C SER A 158 4.90 4.35 -20.91
N ALA A 159 5.74 4.87 -21.81
CA ALA A 159 7.19 4.71 -21.74
C ALA A 159 7.80 5.38 -20.50
N ALA A 160 7.35 6.59 -20.17
CA ALA A 160 7.76 7.28 -18.95
C ALA A 160 7.29 6.52 -17.70
N GLY A 161 6.04 6.04 -17.70
CA GLY A 161 5.46 5.20 -16.64
C GLY A 161 6.22 3.90 -16.43
N GLU A 162 6.68 3.24 -17.49
CA GLU A 162 7.53 2.05 -17.40
C GLU A 162 8.82 2.36 -16.64
N ARG A 163 9.53 3.43 -17.03
CA ARG A 163 10.77 3.84 -16.36
C ARG A 163 10.54 4.11 -14.88
N PHE A 164 9.44 4.75 -14.54
CA PHE A 164 9.06 5.01 -13.15
C PHE A 164 8.76 3.75 -12.36
N ILE A 165 7.99 2.81 -12.90
CA ILE A 165 7.72 1.54 -12.22
C ILE A 165 9.03 0.75 -12.06
N THR A 166 9.86 0.68 -13.10
CA THR A 166 11.19 0.03 -13.05
C THR A 166 12.10 0.69 -12.00
N GLY A 167 12.07 2.02 -11.88
CA GLY A 167 12.77 2.76 -10.83
C GLY A 167 12.27 2.40 -9.43
N MET A 168 10.95 2.40 -9.24
CA MET A 168 10.31 2.04 -7.96
C MET A 168 10.67 0.63 -7.51
N LEU A 169 10.63 -0.34 -8.43
CA LEU A 169 10.96 -1.73 -8.13
C LEU A 169 12.45 -1.95 -7.88
N SER A 170 13.33 -1.08 -8.37
CA SER A 170 14.77 -1.17 -8.13
C SER A 170 15.19 -0.98 -6.67
N ALA A 171 14.29 -0.43 -5.83
CA ALA A 171 14.50 -0.34 -4.37
C ALA A 171 14.38 -1.72 -3.68
N TYR A 172 13.69 -2.67 -4.32
CA TYR A 172 13.48 -4.02 -3.84
C TYR A 172 14.51 -4.99 -4.44
N PRO A 173 14.72 -6.19 -3.84
CA PRO A 173 15.57 -7.23 -4.44
C PRO A 173 14.83 -7.90 -5.61
N PHE A 174 14.49 -7.09 -6.61
CA PHE A 174 13.79 -7.48 -7.83
C PHE A 174 14.62 -7.02 -9.02
N ARG A 175 14.93 -7.97 -9.90
CA ARG A 175 15.66 -7.72 -11.13
C ARG A 175 14.74 -7.90 -12.32
N PRO A 176 14.36 -6.82 -13.02
CA PRO A 176 13.61 -6.91 -14.26
C PRO A 176 14.37 -7.77 -15.29
N THR A 177 13.68 -8.72 -15.90
CA THR A 177 14.21 -9.56 -17.00
C THR A 177 13.54 -9.25 -18.32
N GLU A 178 12.25 -8.92 -18.28
CA GLU A 178 11.43 -8.61 -19.45
C GLU A 178 10.55 -7.40 -19.13
N VAL A 179 10.41 -6.51 -20.10
CA VAL A 179 9.56 -5.33 -20.02
C VAL A 179 8.77 -5.24 -21.31
N HIS A 180 7.45 -5.19 -21.21
CA HIS A 180 6.53 -5.11 -22.34
C HIS A 180 5.58 -3.94 -22.12
N VAL A 181 5.60 -3.01 -23.07
CA VAL A 181 4.66 -1.90 -23.11
C VAL A 181 3.81 -2.12 -24.35
N ALA A 182 2.52 -2.44 -24.15
CA ALA A 182 1.58 -2.72 -25.22
C ALA A 182 0.24 -2.03 -24.91
N GLU A 183 -0.51 -1.65 -25.96
CA GLU A 183 -1.75 -0.87 -25.88
C GLU A 183 -2.61 -1.22 -24.65
N GLY A 184 -2.63 -0.31 -23.67
CA GLY A 184 -3.45 -0.48 -22.47
C GLY A 184 -2.71 -1.05 -21.24
N ALA A 185 -1.43 -1.43 -21.32
CA ALA A 185 -0.72 -2.03 -20.19
C ALA A 185 0.81 -1.86 -20.22
N ILE A 186 1.38 -1.76 -19.02
CA ILE A 186 2.81 -1.92 -18.76
C ILE A 186 2.98 -3.25 -18.01
N GLU A 187 3.72 -4.19 -18.58
CA GLU A 187 4.06 -5.45 -17.94
C GLU A 187 5.57 -5.54 -17.72
N ILE A 188 5.97 -5.83 -16.47
CA ILE A 188 7.35 -6.03 -16.07
C ILE A 188 7.44 -7.40 -15.41
N VAL A 189 8.28 -8.28 -15.97
CA VAL A 189 8.59 -9.58 -15.40
C VAL A 189 10.03 -9.56 -14.92
N GLY A 190 10.26 -10.08 -13.72
CA GLY A 190 11.60 -10.13 -13.15
C GLY A 190 11.78 -11.25 -12.15
N VAL A 191 13.04 -11.44 -11.76
CA VAL A 191 13.44 -12.39 -10.72
C VAL A 191 13.47 -11.66 -9.38
N TYR A 192 12.81 -12.22 -8.39
CA TYR A 192 12.93 -11.79 -7.01
C TYR A 192 14.04 -12.57 -6.31
N GLU A 193 15.05 -11.85 -5.85
CA GLU A 193 16.25 -12.37 -5.19
C GLU A 193 16.18 -12.22 -3.65
N GLY A 194 15.08 -11.66 -3.13
CA GLY A 194 14.85 -11.52 -1.69
C GLY A 194 14.55 -12.86 -1.01
N ARG A 195 14.88 -12.96 0.29
CA ARG A 195 14.46 -14.11 1.09
C ARG A 195 12.94 -14.22 1.06
N GLN A 196 12.45 -15.44 0.84
CA GLN A 196 11.03 -15.76 0.96
C GLN A 196 10.57 -15.35 2.37
N PRO A 197 9.51 -14.54 2.53
CA PRO A 197 8.95 -14.32 3.85
C PRO A 197 8.56 -15.69 4.40
N SER A 198 8.99 -15.99 5.63
CA SER A 198 8.44 -17.10 6.39
C SER A 198 6.93 -16.98 6.31
N LYS A 199 6.22 -18.07 5.96
CA LYS A 199 4.76 -18.12 6.04
C LYS A 199 4.34 -17.45 7.36
N PRO A 200 3.30 -16.60 7.37
CA PRO A 200 2.74 -16.15 8.64
C PRO A 200 2.56 -17.40 9.49
N HIS A 201 3.15 -17.40 10.69
CA HIS A 201 2.82 -18.39 11.69
C HIS A 201 1.29 -18.40 11.74
N ALA A 202 0.69 -19.53 11.37
CA ALA A 202 -0.67 -19.79 11.76
C ALA A 202 -0.71 -19.50 13.26
N GLU A 203 -1.61 -18.61 13.67
CA GLU A 203 -1.97 -18.50 15.07
C GLU A 203 -2.14 -19.92 15.59
N PRO A 204 -1.59 -20.28 16.78
CA PRO A 204 -1.75 -21.61 17.29
C PRO A 204 -3.25 -21.90 17.36
N GLU A 205 -3.70 -22.90 16.59
CA GLU A 205 -5.01 -23.50 16.75
C GLU A 205 -5.20 -23.70 18.26
N GLU A 206 -6.26 -23.08 18.79
CA GLU A 206 -6.75 -23.29 20.13
C GLU A 206 -6.66 -24.78 20.43
N ALA A 207 -5.87 -25.11 21.45
CA ALA A 207 -5.80 -26.44 22.01
C ALA A 207 -7.22 -26.91 22.24
N ALA A 208 -7.66 -27.88 21.43
CA ALA A 208 -8.92 -28.57 21.59
C ALA A 208 -9.00 -29.02 23.04
N ALA A 209 -9.87 -28.35 23.80
CA ALA A 209 -10.20 -28.76 25.15
C ALA A 209 -10.87 -30.13 25.04
N GLU A 210 -10.12 -31.17 25.38
CA GLU A 210 -10.65 -32.51 25.59
C GLU A 210 -11.82 -32.43 26.59
N PRO A 211 -12.97 -33.07 26.31
CA PRO A 211 -14.06 -33.12 27.26
C PRO A 211 -13.62 -33.96 28.46
N ARG A 212 -13.55 -33.34 29.64
CA ARG A 212 -13.42 -34.07 30.90
C ARG A 212 -14.66 -34.96 31.08
N GLU A 213 -14.49 -36.25 30.89
CA GLU A 213 -15.47 -37.26 31.29
C GLU A 213 -15.76 -37.11 32.80
N SER A 214 -17.04 -36.93 33.09
CA SER A 214 -17.62 -36.97 34.42
C SER A 214 -17.64 -38.42 34.89
N GLY A 215 -16.58 -38.85 35.58
CA GLY A 215 -16.56 -40.07 36.37
C GLY A 215 -17.21 -39.82 37.73
N ALA A 216 -18.53 -39.94 37.80
CA ALA A 216 -19.23 -40.06 39.07
C ALA A 216 -18.89 -41.42 39.71
N HIS A 217 -18.19 -41.38 40.84
CA HIS A 217 -18.00 -42.53 41.72
C HIS A 217 -19.34 -42.99 42.30
N HIS A 218 -19.69 -44.25 42.04
CA HIS A 218 -20.57 -45.05 42.91
C HIS A 218 -19.74 -46.16 43.54
N ALA A 219 -19.52 -46.04 44.85
CA ALA A 219 -19.52 -47.10 45.87
C ALA A 219 -19.20 -46.48 47.23
#